data_AF-A0A510XW80-F1
#
_entry.id   AF-A0A510XW80-F1
#
_cell.length_a   1.000
_cell.length_b   1.000
_cell.length_c   1.000
_cell.angle_alpha   90.00
_cell.angle_beta   90.00
_cell.angle_gamma   90.00
#
_symmetry.space_group_name_H-M   'P 1'
#
loop_
_entity.id
_entity.type
_entity.pdbx_description
1 polymer ?
#
loop_
_entity_poly.entity_id
_entity_poly.type
_entity_poly.pdbx_seq_one_letter_code
_entity_poly.pdbx_strand_id
1 'polypeptide(L)'
;MQNNKQQAQGSLLGSKRFLPLFVTQFLSAMNDNVYKQSVLILLVFQAATLGDGALYSNLAAGLFILPFFLFSGMAGQLAEKTEKSKLIRLVKFCEIPIMVIGAASIFTQYVWLMLTTVFFMGLQSTFFGPLKYSILPQHVAPNELTKANGLVESATFVAILLGTIFGTYYITQTTGPAVISIAVLVLAVLGFLSSRFIPISEANDANLHFTYNIFSSTKNVFKALNAQTESVGKSVLGISWFWLIGAVILTALPNYVKHVMGGDELVVTSALVVFSLSIAIGSLLCEKLSRSRIELGIVPFGAILITLFLYLLSQEPAIDTYIAPSENLLTLEQVLNTGDMIWHFIWMAGIGIASGFYTVPLYALIQQRTQESSRSRVIAANNVLNALFMVGSAILSIVTLSVLQWHISSLLLLLAGLNLLISVYIYTKVPEFFLRFVIYILAICMYRVRTKGESNIPSEGAAVIVANHVSFVDWMFILAASPRPIRFMVFAPIYYSPALHWLFKMAKAIPIDSEKANPKAFAKAFDEVADALERGELVGIFPEGKLTSTGDMDMFRRGVERIIERTPVPVIPVHLDGLWGSMFSRKAKWQLPRLKWSLVSVSVGEPLAPEQVSADELHEQVSNLKARYSKNTQ
;
A
#
# COMPACT_ATOMS: atom_id res chain seq x y z
N MET A 1 18.57 22.55 4.30
CA MET A 1 18.40 21.58 3.19
C MET A 1 19.66 20.78 2.83
N GLN A 2 20.89 21.23 3.15
CA GLN A 2 22.12 20.46 2.82
C GLN A 2 22.40 19.24 3.73
N ASN A 3 21.89 19.20 4.98
CA ASN A 3 22.11 18.06 5.89
C ASN A 3 21.30 16.78 5.58
N ASN A 4 20.26 16.85 4.72
CA ASN A 4 19.46 15.66 4.38
C ASN A 4 20.09 14.76 3.31
N LYS A 5 21.08 15.25 2.56
CA LYS A 5 21.71 14.47 1.47
C LYS A 5 22.70 13.40 1.98
N GLN A 6 23.28 13.56 3.17
CA GLN A 6 24.25 12.59 3.73
C GLN A 6 23.63 11.46 4.56
N GLN A 7 22.35 11.53 4.95
CA GLN A 7 21.71 10.50 5.80
C GLN A 7 21.04 9.35 5.04
N ALA A 8 20.98 9.40 3.70
CA ALA A 8 20.30 8.41 2.87
C ALA A 8 21.05 7.06 2.70
N GLN A 9 22.22 6.88 3.33
CA GLN A 9 23.05 5.68 3.21
C GLN A 9 22.93 4.68 4.38
N GLY A 10 22.19 5.00 5.44
CA GLY A 10 21.96 4.10 6.57
C GLY A 10 20.68 3.26 6.43
N SER A 11 20.65 2.07 7.03
CA SER A 11 19.40 1.30 7.18
C SER A 11 18.36 2.11 7.94
N LEU A 12 17.20 2.39 7.32
CA LEU A 12 16.10 3.15 7.93
C LEU A 12 15.71 2.60 9.30
N LEU A 13 15.70 1.27 9.45
CA LEU A 13 15.36 0.59 10.69
C LEU A 13 16.32 0.94 11.84
N GLY A 14 17.61 1.12 11.57
CA GLY A 14 18.61 1.50 12.58
C GLY A 14 18.68 3.00 12.86
N SER A 15 17.91 3.82 12.13
CA SER A 15 18.02 5.27 12.22
C SER A 15 17.30 5.84 13.45
N LYS A 16 17.92 6.82 14.12
CA LYS A 16 17.32 7.50 15.28
C LYS A 16 16.00 8.22 14.97
N ARG A 17 15.77 8.56 13.70
CA ARG A 17 14.56 9.22 13.21
C ARG A 17 13.36 8.28 13.04
N PHE A 18 13.58 6.96 12.98
CA PHE A 18 12.53 5.98 12.69
C PHE A 18 12.42 4.87 13.75
N LEU A 19 13.56 4.35 14.24
CA LEU A 19 13.59 3.22 15.18
C LEU A 19 12.70 3.40 16.42
N PRO A 20 12.69 4.57 17.11
CA PRO A 20 11.85 4.76 18.29
C PRO A 20 10.36 4.59 17.99
N LEU A 21 9.89 5.12 16.85
CA LEU A 21 8.51 4.99 16.42
C LEU A 21 8.17 3.55 16.07
N PHE A 22 9.05 2.87 15.32
CA PHE A 22 8.91 1.47 14.97
C PHE A 22 8.77 0.58 16.20
N VAL A 23 9.67 0.72 17.18
CA VAL A 23 9.62 -0.06 18.43
C VAL A 23 8.37 0.27 19.25
N THR A 24 8.02 1.55 19.37
CA THR A 24 6.81 1.99 20.10
C THR A 24 5.56 1.33 19.53
N GLN A 25 5.44 1.30 18.20
CA GLN A 25 4.30 0.73 17.49
C GLN A 25 4.29 -0.80 17.55
N PHE A 26 5.45 -1.47 17.39
CA PHE A 26 5.57 -2.92 17.57
C PHE A 26 5.10 -3.35 18.95
N LEU A 27 5.62 -2.70 20.00
CA LEU A 27 5.27 -3.02 21.40
C LEU A 27 3.79 -2.75 21.69
N SER A 28 3.21 -1.67 21.15
CA SER A 28 1.78 -1.38 21.28
C SER A 28 0.93 -2.48 20.66
N ALA A 29 1.22 -2.85 19.40
CA ALA A 29 0.46 -3.87 18.70
C ALA A 29 0.60 -5.25 19.36
N MET A 30 1.79 -5.57 19.89
CA MET A 30 2.02 -6.82 20.60
C MET A 30 1.24 -6.85 21.90
N ASN A 31 1.30 -5.78 22.70
CA ASN A 31 0.59 -5.67 23.97
C ASN A 31 -0.92 -5.82 23.80
N ASP A 32 -1.49 -5.12 22.81
CA ASP A 32 -2.91 -5.20 22.47
C ASP A 32 -3.36 -6.63 22.21
N ASN A 33 -2.54 -7.42 21.51
CA ASN A 33 -2.88 -8.79 21.16
C ASN A 33 -2.58 -9.78 22.27
N VAL A 34 -1.54 -9.59 23.09
CA VAL A 34 -1.33 -10.41 24.30
C VAL A 34 -2.56 -10.32 25.19
N TYR A 35 -2.96 -9.10 25.58
CA TYR A 35 -4.07 -8.92 26.51
C TYR A 35 -5.41 -9.38 25.92
N LYS A 36 -5.75 -8.91 24.70
CA LYS A 36 -7.01 -9.25 24.04
C LYS A 36 -7.19 -10.75 23.89
N GLN A 37 -6.17 -11.46 23.40
CA GLN A 37 -6.29 -12.89 23.11
C GLN A 37 -6.35 -13.72 24.38
N SER A 38 -5.62 -13.34 25.44
CA SER A 38 -5.78 -13.96 26.76
C SER A 38 -7.18 -13.79 27.32
N VAL A 39 -7.75 -12.57 27.25
CA VAL A 39 -9.12 -12.30 27.70
C VAL A 39 -10.15 -13.06 26.88
N LEU A 40 -10.02 -13.10 25.55
CA LEU A 40 -10.94 -13.86 24.69
C LEU A 40 -10.98 -15.35 25.10
N ILE A 41 -9.81 -15.95 25.32
CA ILE A 41 -9.73 -17.35 25.78
C ILE A 41 -10.37 -17.51 27.16
N LEU A 42 -10.03 -16.66 28.15
CA LEU A 42 -10.65 -16.72 29.48
C LEU A 42 -12.17 -16.62 29.41
N LEU A 43 -12.71 -15.70 28.64
CA LEU A 43 -14.15 -15.50 28.50
C LEU A 43 -14.83 -16.71 27.86
N VAL A 44 -14.22 -17.32 26.85
CA VAL A 44 -14.76 -18.54 26.23
C VAL A 44 -14.81 -19.70 27.22
N PHE A 45 -13.75 -19.92 27.99
CA PHE A 45 -13.64 -21.09 28.89
C PHE A 45 -14.32 -20.88 30.26
N GLN A 46 -14.31 -19.68 30.83
CA GLN A 46 -14.98 -19.41 32.11
C GLN A 46 -16.47 -19.21 31.98
N ALA A 47 -16.95 -18.48 30.97
CA ALA A 47 -18.38 -18.27 30.80
C ALA A 47 -19.10 -19.49 30.20
N ALA A 48 -18.39 -20.59 29.90
CA ALA A 48 -18.99 -21.92 29.73
C ALA A 48 -19.73 -22.38 31.00
N THR A 49 -19.37 -21.87 32.18
CA THR A 49 -20.13 -22.11 33.43
C THR A 49 -21.39 -21.24 33.57
N LEU A 50 -21.52 -20.16 32.77
CA LEU A 50 -22.61 -19.17 32.82
C LEU A 50 -23.51 -19.20 31.58
N GLY A 51 -23.25 -20.07 30.59
CA GLY A 51 -24.10 -20.28 29.41
C GLY A 51 -23.84 -19.36 28.20
N ASP A 52 -22.93 -18.38 28.29
CA ASP A 52 -22.82 -17.29 27.30
C ASP A 52 -21.37 -16.98 26.81
N GLY A 53 -20.41 -17.91 26.92
CA GLY A 53 -18.99 -17.64 26.57
C GLY A 53 -18.73 -17.13 25.15
N ALA A 54 -19.49 -17.59 24.17
CA ALA A 54 -19.40 -17.09 22.79
C ALA A 54 -19.88 -15.63 22.67
N LEU A 55 -20.91 -15.25 23.43
CA LEU A 55 -21.44 -13.89 23.44
C LEU A 55 -20.42 -12.90 24.01
N TYR A 56 -19.76 -13.24 25.13
CA TYR A 56 -18.74 -12.39 25.74
C TYR A 56 -17.48 -12.25 24.88
N SER A 57 -17.07 -13.31 24.18
CA SER A 57 -15.96 -13.27 23.24
C SER A 57 -16.24 -12.31 22.07
N ASN A 58 -17.42 -12.43 21.45
CA ASN A 58 -17.87 -11.51 20.40
C ASN A 58 -17.99 -10.07 20.90
N LEU A 59 -18.49 -9.88 22.13
CA LEU A 59 -18.58 -8.57 22.75
C LEU A 59 -17.20 -7.95 22.99
N ALA A 60 -16.21 -8.72 23.44
CA ALA A 60 -14.84 -8.24 23.63
C ALA A 60 -14.21 -7.81 22.29
N ALA A 61 -14.38 -8.60 21.22
CA ALA A 61 -13.91 -8.22 19.89
C ALA A 61 -14.57 -6.92 19.39
N GLY A 62 -15.89 -6.78 19.59
CA GLY A 62 -16.64 -5.57 19.25
C GLY A 62 -16.21 -4.35 20.08
N LEU A 63 -16.03 -4.51 21.39
CA LEU A 63 -15.60 -3.44 22.30
C LEU A 63 -14.19 -2.93 22.00
N PHE A 64 -13.31 -3.77 21.46
CA PHE A 64 -11.99 -3.31 21.00
C PHE A 64 -12.09 -2.41 19.76
N ILE A 65 -13.01 -2.72 18.83
CA ILE A 65 -13.18 -1.98 17.56
C ILE A 65 -14.03 -0.72 17.75
N LEU A 66 -15.01 -0.76 18.65
CA LEU A 66 -15.97 0.33 18.88
C LEU A 66 -15.33 1.72 19.06
N PRO A 67 -14.24 1.89 19.85
CA PRO A 67 -13.58 3.18 19.99
C PRO A 67 -13.09 3.77 18.66
N PHE A 68 -12.66 2.96 17.70
CA PHE A 68 -12.22 3.47 16.39
C PHE A 68 -13.36 4.14 15.64
N PHE A 69 -14.59 3.65 15.78
CA PHE A 69 -15.77 4.25 15.17
C PHE A 69 -16.17 5.56 15.87
N LEU A 70 -16.10 5.59 17.21
CA LEU A 70 -16.58 6.71 18.01
C LEU A 70 -15.57 7.86 18.13
N PHE A 71 -14.28 7.56 18.28
CA PHE A 71 -13.28 8.54 18.71
C PHE A 71 -12.18 8.82 17.68
N SER A 72 -12.11 8.11 16.55
CA SER A 72 -11.11 8.42 15.51
C SER A 72 -11.24 9.87 15.00
N GLY A 73 -12.46 10.40 14.88
CA GLY A 73 -12.69 11.79 14.48
C GLY A 73 -12.05 12.82 15.42
N MET A 74 -12.12 12.56 16.74
CA MET A 74 -11.45 13.38 17.75
C MET A 74 -9.93 13.17 17.73
N ALA A 75 -9.48 11.91 17.64
CA ALA A 75 -8.07 11.56 17.57
C ALA A 75 -7.37 12.23 16.39
N GLY A 76 -7.99 12.25 15.21
CA GLY A 76 -7.45 12.90 14.01
C GLY A 76 -7.33 14.42 14.16
N GLN A 77 -8.31 15.09 14.78
CA GLN A 77 -8.22 16.52 15.06
C GLN A 77 -7.14 16.85 16.09
N LEU A 78 -7.04 16.05 17.15
CA LEU A 78 -6.04 16.25 18.19
C LEU A 78 -4.62 16.03 17.65
N ALA A 79 -4.43 14.99 16.83
CA ALA A 79 -3.17 14.70 16.16
C ALA A 79 -2.74 15.79 15.17
N GLU A 80 -3.69 16.48 14.55
CA GLU A 80 -3.38 17.61 13.66
C GLU A 80 -3.00 18.88 14.43
N LYS A 81 -3.75 19.16 15.51
CA LYS A 81 -3.63 20.38 16.32
C LYS A 81 -2.41 20.41 17.21
N THR A 82 -1.99 19.25 17.69
CA THR A 82 -0.93 19.14 18.70
C THR A 82 0.38 18.63 18.10
N GLU A 83 1.47 18.91 18.78
CA GLU A 83 2.78 18.34 18.45
C GLU A 83 2.74 16.82 18.67
N LYS A 84 3.01 16.05 17.62
CA LYS A 84 2.69 14.61 17.57
C LYS A 84 3.52 13.79 18.53
N SER A 85 4.80 14.12 18.73
CA SER A 85 5.66 13.34 19.62
C SER A 85 5.22 13.46 21.08
N LYS A 86 4.79 14.64 21.54
CA LYS A 86 4.14 14.84 22.85
C LYS A 86 2.84 14.06 22.96
N LEU A 87 1.99 14.09 21.93
CA LEU A 87 0.73 13.36 21.99
C LEU A 87 0.96 11.84 22.00
N ILE A 88 1.91 11.31 21.22
CA ILE A 88 2.31 9.90 21.26
C ILE A 88 2.76 9.50 22.66
N ARG A 89 3.63 10.30 23.30
CA ARG A 89 4.12 10.04 24.66
C ARG A 89 2.98 10.03 25.67
N LEU A 90 2.01 10.94 25.54
CA LEU A 90 0.82 10.97 26.41
C LEU A 90 -0.04 9.72 26.22
N VAL A 91 -0.34 9.34 24.98
CA VAL A 91 -1.14 8.14 24.66
C VAL A 91 -0.45 6.86 25.18
N LYS A 92 0.87 6.75 25.04
CA LYS A 92 1.65 5.63 25.59
C LYS A 92 1.77 5.66 27.11
N PHE A 93 1.80 6.83 27.72
CA PHE A 93 1.73 6.94 29.18
C PHE A 93 0.40 6.42 29.72
N CYS A 94 -0.72 6.76 29.05
CA CYS A 94 -2.06 6.28 29.41
C CYS A 94 -2.21 4.75 29.31
N GLU A 95 -1.39 4.07 28.51
CA GLU A 95 -1.43 2.61 28.39
C GLU A 95 -1.00 1.90 29.67
N ILE A 96 -0.08 2.47 30.45
CA ILE A 96 0.41 1.88 31.70
C ILE A 96 -0.73 1.67 32.71
N PRO A 97 -1.51 2.69 33.12
CA PRO A 97 -2.61 2.47 34.05
C PRO A 97 -3.71 1.57 33.46
N ILE A 98 -3.95 1.60 32.14
CA ILE A 98 -4.90 0.67 31.49
C ILE A 98 -4.41 -0.78 31.67
N MET A 99 -3.12 -1.05 31.49
CA MET A 99 -2.55 -2.39 31.68
C MET A 99 -2.41 -2.79 33.15
N VAL A 100 -2.29 -1.85 34.10
CA VAL A 100 -2.41 -2.14 35.54
C VAL A 100 -3.81 -2.64 35.86
N ILE A 101 -4.84 -1.96 35.34
CA ILE A 101 -6.23 -2.41 35.47
C ILE A 101 -6.43 -3.76 34.77
N GLY A 102 -5.82 -3.94 33.59
CA GLY A 102 -5.85 -5.19 32.85
C GLY A 102 -5.26 -6.37 33.64
N ALA A 103 -4.07 -6.20 34.21
CA ALA A 103 -3.45 -7.19 35.09
C ALA A 103 -4.37 -7.54 36.27
N ALA A 104 -4.92 -6.52 36.95
CA ALA A 104 -5.88 -6.75 38.05
C ALA A 104 -7.14 -7.49 37.57
N SER A 105 -7.63 -7.22 36.37
CA SER A 105 -8.81 -7.89 35.80
C SER A 105 -8.57 -9.38 35.54
N ILE A 106 -7.35 -9.76 35.14
CA ILE A 106 -6.97 -11.15 34.91
C ILE A 106 -6.89 -11.90 36.26
N PHE A 107 -6.38 -11.29 37.33
CA PHE A 107 -6.36 -11.95 38.64
C PHE A 107 -7.73 -12.06 39.29
N THR A 108 -8.54 -11.00 39.18
CA THR A 108 -9.89 -10.98 39.77
C THR A 108 -10.91 -11.80 38.99
N GLN A 109 -10.60 -12.15 37.74
CA GLN A 109 -11.48 -12.88 36.82
C GLN A 109 -12.86 -12.22 36.65
N TYR A 110 -12.94 -10.90 36.89
CA TYR A 110 -14.19 -10.16 36.76
C TYR A 110 -14.40 -9.72 35.30
N VAL A 111 -15.34 -10.41 34.64
CA VAL A 111 -15.66 -10.26 33.20
C VAL A 111 -15.80 -8.79 32.78
N TRP A 112 -16.60 -8.00 33.50
CA TRP A 112 -16.85 -6.60 33.13
C TRP A 112 -15.62 -5.71 33.23
N LEU A 113 -14.69 -6.00 34.14
CA LEU A 113 -13.42 -5.27 34.22
C LEU A 113 -12.50 -5.65 33.06
N MET A 114 -12.49 -6.92 32.64
CA MET A 114 -11.77 -7.33 31.43
C MET A 114 -12.32 -6.62 30.19
N LEU A 115 -13.64 -6.64 30.00
CA LEU A 115 -14.32 -6.00 28.86
C LEU A 115 -14.09 -4.48 28.82
N THR A 116 -14.15 -3.84 29.99
CA THR A 116 -13.88 -2.40 30.12
C THR A 116 -12.42 -2.09 29.79
N THR A 117 -11.48 -2.94 30.21
CA THR A 117 -10.07 -2.79 29.84
C THR A 117 -9.86 -2.96 28.33
N VAL A 118 -10.51 -3.94 27.71
CA VAL A 118 -10.46 -4.13 26.24
C VAL A 118 -10.96 -2.89 25.50
N PHE A 119 -12.03 -2.26 25.99
CA PHE A 119 -12.52 -0.98 25.44
C PHE A 119 -11.49 0.15 25.58
N PHE A 120 -10.90 0.33 26.77
CA PHE A 120 -9.89 1.40 26.98
C PHE A 120 -8.60 1.17 26.19
N MET A 121 -8.21 -0.08 25.98
CA MET A 121 -7.11 -0.46 25.10
C MET A 121 -7.43 -0.08 23.64
N GLY A 122 -8.64 -0.42 23.16
CA GLY A 122 -9.11 0.03 21.83
C GLY A 122 -9.16 1.55 21.70
N LEU A 123 -9.53 2.26 22.77
CA LEU A 123 -9.51 3.73 22.84
C LEU A 123 -8.10 4.29 22.72
N GLN A 124 -7.14 3.76 23.48
CA GLN A 124 -5.73 4.13 23.38
C GLN A 124 -5.22 3.93 21.94
N SER A 125 -5.51 2.77 21.35
CA SER A 125 -5.08 2.42 19.99
C SER A 125 -5.74 3.32 18.92
N THR A 126 -6.97 3.77 19.17
CA THR A 126 -7.67 4.76 18.33
C THR A 126 -6.95 6.11 18.30
N PHE A 127 -6.45 6.58 19.45
CA PHE A 127 -5.69 7.83 19.51
C PHE A 127 -4.28 7.69 18.94
N PHE A 128 -3.67 6.51 19.04
CA PHE A 128 -2.35 6.25 18.46
C PHE A 128 -2.37 6.07 16.93
N GLY A 129 -3.47 5.55 16.37
CA GLY A 129 -3.61 5.22 14.95
C GLY A 129 -3.28 6.37 13.98
N PRO A 130 -3.89 7.57 14.10
CA PRO A 130 -3.56 8.71 13.25
C PRO A 130 -2.12 9.18 13.41
N LEU A 131 -1.56 9.09 14.62
CA LEU A 131 -0.22 9.58 14.93
C LEU A 131 0.86 8.74 14.24
N LYS A 132 0.77 7.40 14.32
CA LYS A 132 1.81 6.52 13.80
C LYS A 132 2.03 6.63 12.29
N TYR A 133 0.98 6.97 11.52
CA TYR A 133 1.09 7.14 10.07
C TYR A 133 1.31 8.60 9.64
N SER A 134 0.74 9.58 10.35
CA SER A 134 0.87 11.00 9.97
C SER A 134 2.25 11.58 10.28
N ILE A 135 2.96 10.99 11.24
CA ILE A 135 4.32 11.38 11.64
C ILE A 135 5.39 10.91 10.62
N LEU A 136 5.13 9.84 9.85
CA LEU A 136 6.14 9.25 8.96
C LEU A 136 6.69 10.24 7.93
N PRO A 137 5.86 11.02 7.20
CA PRO A 137 6.37 11.97 6.21
C PRO A 137 7.16 13.13 6.82
N GLN A 138 7.10 13.35 8.14
CA GLN A 138 7.90 14.39 8.81
C GLN A 138 9.35 13.92 9.08
N HIS A 139 9.60 12.60 9.15
CA HIS A 139 10.92 12.05 9.51
C HIS A 139 11.57 11.21 8.40
N VAL A 140 10.78 10.80 7.41
CA VAL A 140 11.21 9.89 6.35
C VAL A 140 11.13 10.61 5.01
N ALA A 141 12.13 10.42 4.15
CA ALA A 141 12.13 11.05 2.83
C ALA A 141 11.02 10.45 1.93
N PRO A 142 10.49 11.17 0.93
CA PRO A 142 9.41 10.67 0.08
C PRO A 142 9.71 9.33 -0.61
N ASN A 143 10.97 9.09 -0.99
CA ASN A 143 11.46 7.85 -1.59
C ASN A 143 11.62 6.69 -0.57
N GLU A 144 11.63 6.99 0.72
CA GLU A 144 11.70 6.02 1.81
C GLU A 144 10.32 5.70 2.41
N LEU A 145 9.25 6.39 1.99
CA LEU A 145 7.90 6.19 2.55
C LEU A 145 7.37 4.77 2.32
N THR A 146 7.57 4.18 1.14
CA THR A 146 7.17 2.79 0.88
C THR A 146 7.89 1.83 1.81
N LYS A 147 9.19 2.05 2.04
CA LYS A 147 10.01 1.27 2.98
C LYS A 147 9.53 1.40 4.41
N ALA A 148 9.26 2.63 4.87
CA ALA A 148 8.76 2.89 6.21
C ALA A 148 7.41 2.19 6.45
N ASN A 149 6.47 2.30 5.51
CA ASN A 149 5.18 1.62 5.60
C ASN A 149 5.33 0.09 5.56
N GLY A 150 6.20 -0.43 4.69
CA GLY A 150 6.51 -1.86 4.66
C GLY A 150 7.00 -2.37 6.01
N LEU A 151 7.97 -1.70 6.63
CA LEU A 151 8.48 -2.05 7.96
C LEU A 151 7.40 -1.96 9.05
N VAL A 152 6.61 -0.88 9.08
CA VAL A 152 5.53 -0.67 10.05
C VAL A 152 4.46 -1.75 9.92
N GLU A 153 4.06 -2.11 8.70
CA GLU A 153 3.10 -3.18 8.45
C GLU A 153 3.64 -4.55 8.84
N SER A 154 4.85 -4.91 8.40
CA SER A 154 5.48 -6.17 8.79
C SER A 154 5.59 -6.31 10.31
N ALA A 155 6.01 -5.24 11.00
CA ALA A 155 6.06 -5.21 12.45
C ALA A 155 4.68 -5.39 13.10
N THR A 156 3.63 -4.79 12.52
CA THR A 156 2.25 -4.96 13.02
C THR A 156 1.81 -6.41 12.95
N PHE A 157 2.00 -7.09 11.80
CA PHE A 157 1.56 -8.49 11.65
C PHE A 157 2.38 -9.47 12.46
N VAL A 158 3.70 -9.26 12.57
CA VAL A 158 4.56 -10.05 13.46
C VAL A 158 4.16 -9.85 14.93
N ALA A 159 3.87 -8.61 15.34
CA ALA A 159 3.41 -8.30 16.70
C ALA A 159 2.05 -8.92 17.02
N ILE A 160 1.09 -8.88 16.07
CA ILE A 160 -0.22 -9.55 16.20
C ILE A 160 -0.02 -11.06 16.39
N LEU A 161 0.84 -11.68 15.57
CA LEU A 161 1.10 -13.11 15.63
C LEU A 161 1.74 -13.51 16.96
N LEU A 162 2.85 -12.87 17.35
CA LEU A 162 3.56 -13.16 18.60
C LEU A 162 2.68 -12.90 19.81
N GLY A 163 1.95 -11.78 19.81
CA GLY A 163 1.03 -11.45 20.89
C GLY A 163 -0.12 -12.46 21.01
N THR A 164 -0.65 -12.93 19.88
CA THR A 164 -1.71 -13.95 19.86
C THR A 164 -1.21 -15.27 20.41
N ILE A 165 -0.09 -15.80 19.89
CA ILE A 165 0.49 -17.07 20.37
C ILE A 165 0.84 -16.98 21.85
N PHE A 166 1.50 -15.89 22.27
CA PHE A 166 1.87 -15.70 23.67
C PHE A 166 0.63 -15.63 24.57
N GLY A 167 -0.36 -14.82 24.19
CA GLY A 167 -1.57 -14.61 24.97
C GLY A 167 -2.43 -15.87 25.11
N THR A 168 -2.61 -16.65 24.04
CA THR A 168 -3.40 -17.88 24.06
C THR A 168 -2.69 -19.03 24.76
N TYR A 169 -1.37 -19.17 24.55
CA TYR A 169 -0.59 -20.26 25.16
C TYR A 169 -0.42 -20.09 26.67
N TYR A 170 0.00 -18.91 27.12
CA TYR A 170 0.32 -18.73 28.54
C TYR A 170 -0.93 -18.70 29.42
N ILE A 171 -2.08 -18.22 28.92
CA ILE A 171 -3.26 -18.07 29.76
C ILE A 171 -3.85 -19.40 30.21
N THR A 172 -3.59 -20.48 29.47
CA THR A 172 -4.03 -21.84 29.80
C THR A 172 -3.07 -22.55 30.77
N GLN A 173 -1.92 -21.96 31.06
CA GLN A 173 -0.95 -22.50 32.03
C GLN A 173 -1.32 -22.10 33.47
N THR A 174 -0.88 -22.88 34.44
CA THR A 174 -1.13 -22.62 35.88
C THR A 174 -0.54 -21.28 36.36
N THR A 175 0.62 -20.88 35.84
CA THR A 175 1.25 -19.57 36.12
C THR A 175 0.79 -18.46 35.17
N GLY A 176 -0.15 -18.77 34.26
CA GLY A 176 -0.59 -17.92 33.16
C GLY A 176 -1.01 -16.51 33.55
N PRO A 177 -1.96 -16.33 34.49
CA PRO A 177 -2.39 -15.01 34.95
C PRO A 177 -1.25 -14.09 35.38
N ALA A 178 -0.24 -14.64 36.06
CA ALA A 178 0.93 -13.88 36.51
C ALA A 178 1.86 -13.52 35.34
N VAL A 179 2.16 -14.47 34.46
CA VAL A 179 3.04 -14.24 33.30
C VAL A 179 2.45 -13.18 32.38
N ILE A 180 1.16 -13.26 32.07
CA ILE A 180 0.48 -12.30 31.18
C ILE A 180 0.43 -10.92 31.83
N SER A 181 0.08 -10.84 33.12
CA SER A 181 0.04 -9.57 33.86
C SER A 181 1.40 -8.86 33.87
N ILE A 182 2.50 -9.60 34.07
CA ILE A 182 3.85 -9.06 34.00
C ILE A 182 4.17 -8.62 32.57
N ALA A 183 3.85 -9.46 31.57
CA ALA A 183 4.14 -9.18 30.17
C ALA A 183 3.47 -7.88 29.69
N VAL A 184 2.17 -7.70 29.95
CA VAL A 184 1.43 -6.51 29.47
C VAL A 184 1.92 -5.21 30.12
N LEU A 185 2.34 -5.29 31.38
CA LEU A 185 2.95 -4.16 32.10
C LEU A 185 4.34 -3.81 31.54
N VAL A 186 5.19 -4.83 31.33
CA VAL A 186 6.54 -4.64 30.77
C VAL A 186 6.44 -4.06 29.36
N LEU A 187 5.56 -4.59 28.51
CA LEU A 187 5.35 -4.10 27.14
C LEU A 187 4.85 -2.65 27.14
N ALA A 188 3.92 -2.27 28.03
CA ALA A 188 3.46 -0.89 28.17
C ALA A 188 4.58 0.07 28.59
N VAL A 189 5.37 -0.31 29.61
CA VAL A 189 6.49 0.50 30.09
C VAL A 189 7.57 0.66 29.02
N LEU A 190 7.99 -0.42 28.36
CA LEU A 190 8.97 -0.35 27.26
C LEU A 190 8.42 0.46 26.07
N GLY A 191 7.13 0.34 25.78
CA GLY A 191 6.44 1.14 24.77
C GLY A 191 6.47 2.64 25.10
N PHE A 192 6.26 3.00 26.36
CA PHE A 192 6.38 4.38 26.81
C PHE A 192 7.84 4.88 26.76
N LEU A 193 8.80 4.09 27.25
CA LEU A 193 10.22 4.46 27.24
C LEU A 193 10.74 4.66 25.82
N SER A 194 10.39 3.77 24.88
CA SER A 194 10.75 3.93 23.46
C SER A 194 10.13 5.19 22.84
N SER A 195 8.90 5.54 23.20
CA SER A 195 8.21 6.74 22.70
C SER A 195 8.90 8.06 23.07
N ARG A 196 9.68 8.07 24.17
CA ARG A 196 10.44 9.24 24.63
C ARG A 196 11.55 9.63 23.66
N PHE A 197 12.06 8.66 22.89
CA PHE A 197 13.13 8.88 21.91
C PHE A 197 12.59 9.30 20.54
N ILE A 198 11.27 9.35 20.34
CA ILE A 198 10.67 9.86 19.10
C ILE A 198 11.04 11.35 18.95
N PRO A 199 11.61 11.77 17.79
CA PRO A 199 11.97 13.16 17.55
C PRO A 199 10.76 14.09 17.55
N ILE A 200 11.01 15.37 17.83
CA ILE A 200 9.97 16.41 17.85
C ILE A 200 9.31 16.53 16.47
N SER A 201 7.99 16.63 16.48
CA SER A 201 7.11 16.51 15.31
C SER A 201 6.00 17.56 15.38
N GLU A 202 6.23 18.71 14.74
CA GLU A 202 5.33 19.86 14.83
C GLU A 202 3.87 19.53 14.43
N ALA A 203 2.95 20.30 15.02
CA ALA A 203 1.55 20.28 14.64
C ALA A 203 1.40 20.69 13.17
N ASN A 204 0.54 20.01 12.42
CA ASN A 204 0.28 20.40 11.03
C ASN A 204 -0.61 21.65 10.95
N ASP A 205 -1.50 21.83 11.94
CA ASP A 205 -2.37 23.00 12.03
C ASP A 205 -2.68 23.32 13.51
N ALA A 206 -1.82 24.10 14.14
CA ALA A 206 -1.96 24.48 15.56
C ALA A 206 -3.24 25.30 15.84
N ASN A 207 -3.80 25.95 14.82
CA ASN A 207 -4.97 26.84 14.94
C ASN A 207 -6.30 26.09 14.72
N LEU A 208 -6.26 24.79 14.46
CA LEU A 208 -7.46 23.99 14.23
C LEU A 208 -8.45 24.10 15.41
N HIS A 209 -9.71 24.40 15.09
CA HIS A 209 -10.80 24.34 16.05
C HIS A 209 -11.15 22.89 16.38
N PHE A 210 -10.99 22.50 17.64
CA PHE A 210 -11.25 21.15 18.10
C PHE A 210 -12.73 20.97 18.46
N THR A 211 -13.38 19.93 17.92
CA THR A 211 -14.76 19.58 18.27
C THR A 211 -14.82 18.34 19.16
N TYR A 212 -15.47 18.47 20.32
CA TYR A 212 -15.69 17.37 21.27
C TYR A 212 -16.83 16.43 20.87
N ASN A 213 -17.72 16.86 19.98
CA ASN A 213 -18.88 16.07 19.57
C ASN A 213 -18.46 14.97 18.57
N ILE A 214 -18.73 13.71 18.93
CA ILE A 214 -18.39 12.51 18.14
C ILE A 214 -18.88 12.63 16.69
N PHE A 215 -20.17 12.91 16.48
CA PHE A 215 -20.75 13.01 15.14
C PHE A 215 -20.15 14.14 14.31
N SER A 216 -19.96 15.31 14.92
CA SER A 216 -19.30 16.45 14.28
C SER A 216 -17.85 16.12 13.92
N SER A 217 -17.11 15.47 14.83
CA SER A 217 -15.72 15.08 14.64
C SER A 217 -15.56 14.09 13.48
N THR A 218 -16.44 13.09 13.42
CA THR A 218 -16.49 12.10 12.33
C THR A 218 -16.85 12.77 11.01
N LYS A 219 -17.86 13.64 10.99
CA LYS A 219 -18.22 14.43 9.80
C LYS A 219 -17.05 15.28 9.30
N ASN A 220 -16.27 15.89 10.20
CA ASN A 220 -15.13 16.73 9.86
C ASN A 220 -13.99 15.93 9.21
N VAL A 221 -13.69 14.72 9.68
CA VAL A 221 -12.66 13.88 9.06
C VAL A 221 -13.09 13.37 7.68
N PHE A 222 -14.36 13.02 7.48
CA PHE A 222 -14.87 12.67 6.15
C PHE A 222 -14.92 13.87 5.20
N LYS A 223 -15.22 15.07 5.70
CA LYS A 223 -15.09 16.30 4.92
C LYS A 223 -13.64 16.52 4.47
N ALA A 224 -12.67 16.27 5.36
CA ALA A 224 -11.25 16.37 5.03
C ALA A 224 -10.82 15.32 3.97
N LEU A 225 -11.33 14.09 4.07
CA LEU A 225 -11.11 13.03 3.09
C LEU A 225 -11.70 13.39 1.71
N ASN A 226 -12.95 13.86 1.68
CA ASN A 226 -13.63 14.23 0.44
C ASN A 226 -13.05 15.46 -0.25
N ALA A 227 -12.26 16.27 0.46
CA ALA A 227 -11.51 17.39 -0.12
C ALA A 227 -10.20 16.96 -0.79
N GLN A 228 -9.76 15.70 -0.61
CA GLN A 228 -8.54 15.19 -1.26
C GLN A 228 -8.83 14.70 -2.68
N THR A 229 -7.76 14.35 -3.40
CA THR A 229 -7.87 13.74 -4.73
C THR A 229 -8.59 12.39 -4.68
N GLU A 230 -9.24 12.01 -5.79
CA GLU A 230 -9.94 10.74 -5.89
C GLU A 230 -9.03 9.54 -5.60
N SER A 231 -7.72 9.63 -5.93
CA SER A 231 -6.74 8.60 -5.60
C SER A 231 -6.59 8.36 -4.10
N VAL A 232 -6.65 9.41 -3.27
CA VAL A 232 -6.59 9.26 -1.80
C VAL A 232 -7.86 8.55 -1.30
N GLY A 233 -9.03 9.01 -1.74
CA GLY A 233 -10.31 8.41 -1.36
C GLY A 233 -10.42 6.92 -1.72
N LYS A 234 -10.01 6.54 -2.94
CA LYS A 234 -10.01 5.12 -3.34
C LYS A 234 -8.93 4.29 -2.66
N SER A 235 -7.81 4.90 -2.28
CA SER A 235 -6.78 4.20 -1.50
C SER A 235 -7.27 3.86 -0.10
N VAL A 236 -8.01 4.79 0.53
CA VAL A 236 -8.68 4.54 1.81
C VAL A 236 -9.69 3.39 1.69
N LEU A 237 -10.54 3.42 0.65
CA LEU A 237 -11.48 2.34 0.38
C LEU A 237 -10.77 0.99 0.19
N GLY A 238 -9.67 0.96 -0.56
CA GLY A 238 -8.86 -0.24 -0.77
C GLY A 238 -8.31 -0.80 0.54
N ILE A 239 -7.73 0.04 1.40
CA ILE A 239 -7.23 -0.40 2.72
C ILE A 239 -8.36 -0.95 3.58
N SER A 240 -9.52 -0.29 3.62
CA SER A 240 -10.67 -0.78 4.39
C SER A 240 -11.19 -2.12 3.85
N TRP A 241 -11.16 -2.32 2.54
CA TRP A 241 -11.50 -3.59 1.91
C TRP A 241 -10.52 -4.71 2.28
N PHE A 242 -9.21 -4.42 2.34
CA PHE A 242 -8.22 -5.36 2.87
C PHE A 242 -8.54 -5.80 4.30
N TRP A 243 -8.90 -4.87 5.18
CA TRP A 243 -9.28 -5.21 6.56
C TRP A 243 -10.54 -6.08 6.64
N LEU A 244 -11.51 -5.89 5.75
CA LEU A 244 -12.66 -6.78 5.64
C LEU A 244 -12.23 -8.21 5.28
N ILE A 245 -11.42 -8.39 4.22
CA ILE A 245 -10.94 -9.71 3.81
C ILE A 245 -10.16 -10.36 4.94
N GLY A 246 -9.21 -9.64 5.56
CA GLY A 246 -8.41 -10.14 6.67
C GLY A 246 -9.27 -10.56 7.86
N ALA A 247 -10.29 -9.77 8.21
CA ALA A 247 -11.20 -10.08 9.30
C ALA A 247 -12.07 -11.31 9.02
N VAL A 248 -12.58 -11.50 7.78
CA VAL A 248 -13.28 -12.74 7.42
C VAL A 248 -12.35 -13.95 7.52
N ILE A 249 -11.17 -13.89 6.90
CA ILE A 249 -10.22 -15.01 6.89
C ILE A 249 -9.85 -15.40 8.32
N LEU A 250 -9.41 -14.44 9.14
CA LEU A 250 -8.98 -14.72 10.52
C LEU A 250 -10.10 -15.29 11.39
N THR A 251 -11.34 -14.83 11.20
CA THR A 251 -12.50 -15.32 11.97
C THR A 251 -12.93 -16.72 11.49
N ALA A 252 -12.88 -16.98 10.18
CA ALA A 252 -13.26 -18.26 9.61
C ALA A 252 -12.17 -19.34 9.77
N LEU A 253 -10.91 -18.96 9.98
CA LEU A 253 -9.75 -19.85 9.93
C LEU A 253 -9.84 -21.07 10.88
N PRO A 254 -10.24 -20.94 12.17
CA PRO A 254 -10.33 -22.10 13.04
C PRO A 254 -11.36 -23.12 12.54
N ASN A 255 -12.50 -22.65 12.07
CA ASN A 255 -13.55 -23.51 11.52
C ASN A 255 -13.16 -24.08 10.15
N TYR A 256 -12.42 -23.33 9.33
CA TYR A 256 -11.87 -23.83 8.08
C TYR A 256 -10.90 -24.98 8.34
N VAL A 257 -9.95 -24.82 9.26
CA VAL A 257 -9.02 -25.89 9.61
C VAL A 257 -9.76 -27.11 10.17
N LYS A 258 -10.69 -26.91 11.11
CA LYS A 258 -11.41 -28.00 11.75
C LYS A 258 -12.30 -28.78 10.78
N HIS A 259 -13.07 -28.08 9.94
CA HIS A 259 -14.13 -28.70 9.12
C HIS A 259 -13.73 -28.92 7.66
N VAL A 260 -12.76 -28.16 7.13
CA VAL A 260 -12.27 -28.33 5.75
C VAL A 260 -10.95 -29.10 5.73
N MET A 261 -10.01 -28.80 6.63
CA MET A 261 -8.71 -29.51 6.66
C MET A 261 -8.72 -30.72 7.60
N GLY A 262 -9.70 -30.83 8.51
CA GLY A 262 -9.76 -31.87 9.54
C GLY A 262 -8.66 -31.77 10.60
N GLY A 263 -8.00 -30.61 10.72
CA GLY A 263 -6.80 -30.43 11.55
C GLY A 263 -7.08 -30.05 13.01
N ASP A 264 -6.13 -30.36 13.89
CA ASP A 264 -6.14 -29.99 15.30
C ASP A 264 -5.76 -28.52 15.58
N GLU A 265 -5.64 -28.16 16.85
CA GLU A 265 -5.27 -26.81 17.31
C GLU A 265 -3.89 -26.35 16.82
N LEU A 266 -2.94 -27.28 16.65
CA LEU A 266 -1.62 -26.98 16.13
C LEU A 266 -1.69 -26.62 14.65
N VAL A 267 -2.58 -27.26 13.89
CA VAL A 267 -2.86 -26.93 12.48
C VAL A 267 -3.46 -25.53 12.38
N VAL A 268 -4.42 -25.16 13.25
CA VAL A 268 -5.00 -23.81 13.29
C VAL A 268 -3.91 -22.77 13.54
N THR A 269 -3.06 -23.02 14.54
CA THR A 269 -1.95 -22.12 14.90
C THR A 269 -0.95 -21.99 13.74
N SER A 270 -0.62 -23.10 13.08
CA SER A 270 0.27 -23.11 11.92
C SER A 270 -0.31 -22.31 10.75
N ALA A 271 -1.60 -22.43 10.48
CA ALA A 271 -2.27 -21.70 9.42
C ALA A 271 -2.28 -20.18 9.72
N LEU A 272 -2.49 -19.80 10.97
CA LEU A 272 -2.42 -18.41 11.43
C LEU A 272 -1.00 -17.83 11.27
N VAL A 273 0.03 -18.61 11.62
CA VAL A 273 1.44 -18.25 11.43
C VAL A 273 1.73 -18.03 9.94
N VAL A 274 1.35 -18.98 9.10
CA VAL A 274 1.57 -18.91 7.65
C VAL A 274 0.88 -17.68 7.06
N PHE A 275 -0.39 -17.43 7.41
CA PHE A 275 -1.12 -16.26 6.91
C PHE A 275 -0.49 -14.94 7.37
N SER A 276 -0.22 -14.79 8.67
CA SER A 276 0.26 -13.52 9.25
C SER A 276 1.70 -13.21 8.84
N LEU A 277 2.59 -14.20 8.86
CA LEU A 277 3.99 -14.03 8.46
C LEU A 277 4.11 -13.75 6.97
N SER A 278 3.26 -14.35 6.15
CA SER A 278 3.18 -14.08 4.72
C SER A 278 2.83 -12.63 4.40
N ILE A 279 1.95 -11.99 5.19
CA ILE A 279 1.68 -10.55 5.05
C ILE A 279 2.94 -9.74 5.34
N ALA A 280 3.64 -10.05 6.43
CA ALA A 280 4.88 -9.38 6.77
C ALA A 280 5.96 -9.54 5.68
N ILE A 281 6.10 -10.74 5.09
CA ILE A 281 7.00 -11.00 3.96
C ILE A 281 6.57 -10.19 2.73
N GLY A 282 5.27 -10.18 2.39
CA GLY A 282 4.72 -9.39 1.29
C GLY A 282 5.02 -7.90 1.42
N SER A 283 4.86 -7.34 2.62
CA SER A 283 5.13 -5.92 2.90
C SER A 283 6.62 -5.58 2.72
N LEU A 284 7.55 -6.47 3.09
CA LEU A 284 9.00 -6.29 2.85
C LEU A 284 9.36 -6.49 1.37
N LEU A 285 8.75 -7.45 0.68
CA LEU A 285 8.97 -7.67 -0.75
C LEU A 285 8.46 -6.48 -1.57
N CYS A 286 7.38 -5.83 -1.13
CA CYS A 286 6.86 -4.61 -1.74
C CYS A 286 7.93 -3.51 -1.81
N GLU A 287 8.70 -3.30 -0.73
CA GLU A 287 9.83 -2.35 -0.72
C GLU A 287 10.80 -2.66 -1.86
N LYS A 288 11.24 -3.92 -1.98
CA LYS A 288 12.23 -4.33 -2.97
C LYS A 288 11.71 -4.16 -4.40
N LEU A 289 10.44 -4.50 -4.63
CA LEU A 289 9.78 -4.35 -5.94
C LEU A 289 9.54 -2.88 -6.31
N SER A 290 9.31 -2.02 -5.32
CA SER A 290 9.04 -0.59 -5.52
C SER A 290 10.28 0.26 -5.88
N ARG A 291 11.49 -0.32 -5.85
CA ARG A 291 12.77 0.34 -6.17
C ARG A 291 12.99 1.67 -5.42
N SER A 292 12.59 1.75 -4.14
CA SER A 292 12.65 2.98 -3.34
C SER A 292 11.83 4.15 -3.90
N ARG A 293 10.69 3.84 -4.53
CA ARG A 293 9.69 4.81 -4.99
C ARG A 293 8.30 4.31 -4.61
N ILE A 294 7.28 5.15 -4.78
CA ILE A 294 5.89 4.72 -4.63
C ILE A 294 5.43 4.20 -6.00
N GLU A 295 5.51 2.89 -6.20
CA GLU A 295 5.14 2.25 -7.46
C GLU A 295 3.69 1.72 -7.39
N LEU A 296 2.77 2.51 -7.91
CA LEU A 296 1.33 2.23 -7.87
C LEU A 296 0.93 0.99 -8.67
N GLY A 297 1.76 0.55 -9.61
CA GLY A 297 1.51 -0.67 -10.38
C GLY A 297 1.52 -1.94 -9.54
N ILE A 298 2.12 -1.92 -8.34
CA ILE A 298 2.13 -3.07 -7.43
C ILE A 298 0.74 -3.33 -6.83
N VAL A 299 -0.11 -2.29 -6.69
CA VAL A 299 -1.44 -2.44 -6.05
C VAL A 299 -2.38 -3.33 -6.87
N PRO A 300 -2.61 -3.11 -8.19
CA PRO A 300 -3.41 -4.04 -8.99
C PRO A 300 -2.84 -5.46 -9.04
N PHE A 301 -1.51 -5.59 -9.02
CA PHE A 301 -0.87 -6.90 -8.94
C PHE A 301 -1.25 -7.64 -7.65
N GLY A 302 -1.14 -6.97 -6.49
CA GLY A 302 -1.59 -7.52 -5.22
C GLY A 302 -3.06 -7.89 -5.22
N ALA A 303 -3.94 -7.01 -5.73
CA ALA A 303 -5.37 -7.28 -5.78
C ALA A 303 -5.75 -8.49 -6.65
N ILE A 304 -5.12 -8.65 -7.81
CA ILE A 304 -5.33 -9.80 -8.70
C ILE A 304 -4.89 -11.08 -8.01
N LEU A 305 -3.74 -11.06 -7.33
CA LEU A 305 -3.26 -12.21 -6.58
C LEU A 305 -4.16 -12.56 -5.40
N ILE A 306 -4.70 -11.58 -4.67
CA ILE A 306 -5.69 -11.81 -3.61
C ILE A 306 -6.92 -12.53 -4.19
N THR A 307 -7.48 -12.05 -5.31
CA THR A 307 -8.60 -12.72 -5.98
C THR A 307 -8.26 -14.14 -6.39
N LEU A 308 -7.09 -14.34 -7.02
CA LEU A 308 -6.65 -15.64 -7.49
C LEU A 308 -6.52 -16.64 -6.34
N PHE A 309 -5.81 -16.28 -5.26
CA PHE A 309 -5.58 -17.19 -4.16
C PHE A 309 -6.81 -17.41 -3.28
N LEU A 310 -7.72 -16.43 -3.15
CA LEU A 310 -9.04 -16.65 -2.55
C LEU A 310 -9.86 -17.65 -3.37
N TYR A 311 -9.85 -17.50 -4.70
CA TYR A 311 -10.50 -18.45 -5.59
C TYR A 311 -9.88 -19.85 -5.45
N LEU A 312 -8.56 -19.99 -5.55
CA LEU A 312 -7.89 -21.29 -5.41
C LEU A 312 -8.19 -21.94 -4.05
N LEU A 313 -8.07 -21.20 -2.94
CA LEU A 313 -8.40 -21.70 -1.60
C LEU A 313 -9.87 -22.12 -1.47
N SER A 314 -10.79 -21.48 -2.20
CA SER A 314 -12.21 -21.86 -2.22
C SER A 314 -12.48 -23.15 -2.98
N GLN A 315 -11.60 -23.53 -3.92
CA GLN A 315 -11.73 -24.74 -4.72
C GLN A 315 -11.07 -25.96 -4.08
N GLU A 316 -10.28 -25.76 -3.02
CA GLU A 316 -9.63 -26.85 -2.33
C GLU A 316 -10.65 -27.79 -1.67
N PRO A 317 -10.54 -29.11 -1.90
CA PRO A 317 -11.50 -30.07 -1.37
C PRO A 317 -11.43 -30.17 0.16
N ALA A 318 -12.58 -30.48 0.75
CA ALA A 318 -12.69 -30.76 2.17
C ALA A 318 -12.13 -32.14 2.52
N ILE A 319 -11.78 -32.34 3.79
CA ILE A 319 -11.15 -33.55 4.30
C ILE A 319 -11.97 -34.82 4.01
N ASP A 320 -13.30 -34.72 4.01
CA ASP A 320 -14.22 -35.81 3.69
C ASP A 320 -14.03 -36.37 2.27
N THR A 321 -13.38 -35.62 1.39
CA THR A 321 -13.00 -36.04 0.02
C THR A 321 -11.79 -36.98 0.03
N TYR A 322 -10.89 -36.82 1.00
CA TYR A 322 -9.66 -37.61 1.11
C TYR A 322 -9.78 -38.77 2.10
N ILE A 323 -10.50 -38.55 3.20
CA ILE A 323 -10.62 -39.50 4.31
C ILE A 323 -12.08 -39.51 4.76
N ALA A 324 -12.58 -40.67 5.17
CA ALA A 324 -13.90 -40.76 5.78
C ALA A 324 -13.96 -39.91 7.07
N PRO A 325 -15.10 -39.26 7.38
CA PRO A 325 -15.25 -38.48 8.61
C PRO A 325 -14.82 -39.29 9.84
N SER A 326 -13.85 -38.77 10.59
CA SER A 326 -13.36 -39.36 11.84
C SER A 326 -13.65 -38.42 13.00
N GLU A 327 -13.86 -38.96 14.20
CA GLU A 327 -13.95 -38.15 15.42
C GLU A 327 -12.60 -37.53 15.82
N ASN A 328 -11.49 -38.08 15.34
CA ASN A 328 -10.14 -37.61 15.67
C ASN A 328 -9.65 -36.59 14.63
N LEU A 329 -9.22 -35.42 15.09
CA LEU A 329 -8.57 -34.41 14.27
C LEU A 329 -7.15 -34.85 13.89
N LEU A 330 -6.73 -34.47 12.68
CA LEU A 330 -5.40 -34.74 12.15
C LEU A 330 -4.38 -33.81 12.78
N THR A 331 -3.24 -34.40 13.15
CA THR A 331 -2.04 -33.64 13.55
C THR A 331 -1.45 -32.88 12.35
N LEU A 332 -0.60 -31.89 12.61
CA LEU A 332 0.08 -31.13 11.57
C LEU A 332 0.85 -32.02 10.58
N GLU A 333 1.58 -33.02 11.07
CA GLU A 333 2.32 -33.95 10.21
C GLU A 333 1.37 -34.75 9.31
N GLN A 334 0.25 -35.23 9.85
CA GLN A 334 -0.77 -35.94 9.08
C GLN A 334 -1.42 -35.06 8.03
N VAL A 335 -1.81 -33.82 8.37
CA VAL A 335 -2.36 -32.86 7.41
C VAL A 335 -1.38 -32.60 6.27
N LEU A 336 -0.11 -32.35 6.57
CA LEU A 336 0.90 -32.07 5.54
C LEU A 336 1.16 -33.28 4.61
N ASN A 337 0.91 -34.50 5.08
CA ASN A 337 1.04 -35.73 4.31
C ASN A 337 -0.28 -36.22 3.70
N THR A 338 -1.41 -35.53 3.92
CA THR A 338 -2.73 -35.94 3.43
C THR A 338 -3.03 -35.28 2.08
N GLY A 339 -2.91 -36.05 0.99
CA GLY A 339 -3.29 -35.61 -0.35
C GLY A 339 -2.68 -34.26 -0.72
N ASP A 340 -3.53 -33.31 -1.12
CA ASP A 340 -3.14 -31.96 -1.54
C ASP A 340 -3.32 -30.90 -0.43
N MET A 341 -3.52 -31.30 0.84
CA MET A 341 -3.80 -30.37 1.96
C MET A 341 -2.71 -29.32 2.24
N ILE A 342 -1.50 -29.54 1.73
CA ILE A 342 -0.44 -28.52 1.77
C ILE A 342 -0.82 -27.27 0.97
N TRP A 343 -1.63 -27.39 -0.09
CA TRP A 343 -2.03 -26.28 -0.94
C TRP A 343 -2.92 -25.27 -0.20
N HIS A 344 -3.72 -25.70 0.77
CA HIS A 344 -4.45 -24.79 1.66
C HIS A 344 -3.50 -23.79 2.33
N PHE A 345 -2.36 -24.27 2.85
CA PHE A 345 -1.31 -23.40 3.41
C PHE A 345 -0.66 -22.50 2.35
N ILE A 346 -0.37 -23.04 1.17
CA ILE A 346 0.27 -22.28 0.08
C ILE A 346 -0.65 -21.14 -0.41
N TRP A 347 -1.95 -21.39 -0.58
CA TRP A 347 -2.90 -20.36 -0.98
C TRP A 347 -3.13 -19.32 0.11
N MET A 348 -3.21 -19.73 1.38
CA MET A 348 -3.23 -18.79 2.51
C MET A 348 -1.97 -17.89 2.53
N ALA A 349 -0.79 -18.47 2.28
CA ALA A 349 0.45 -17.71 2.14
C ALA A 349 0.40 -16.75 0.96
N GLY A 350 -0.14 -17.19 -0.18
CA GLY A 350 -0.34 -16.37 -1.37
C GLY A 350 -1.23 -15.15 -1.10
N ILE A 351 -2.37 -15.33 -0.41
CA ILE A 351 -3.25 -14.22 0.02
C ILE A 351 -2.48 -13.25 0.92
N GLY A 352 -1.71 -13.77 1.88
CA GLY A 352 -0.90 -12.97 2.79
C GLY A 352 0.13 -12.11 2.06
N ILE A 353 0.98 -12.71 1.21
CA ILE A 353 1.99 -11.99 0.43
C ILE A 353 1.35 -10.94 -0.48
N ALA A 354 0.27 -11.31 -1.16
CA ALA A 354 -0.47 -10.42 -2.04
C ALA A 354 -1.07 -9.21 -1.29
N SER A 355 -1.47 -9.41 -0.04
CA SER A 355 -1.95 -8.34 0.83
C SER A 355 -0.88 -7.27 1.10
N GLY A 356 0.36 -7.68 1.36
CA GLY A 356 1.47 -6.72 1.53
C GLY A 356 1.79 -5.91 0.27
N PHE A 357 1.63 -6.51 -0.93
CA PHE A 357 1.71 -5.78 -2.20
C PHE A 357 0.57 -4.77 -2.40
N TYR A 358 -0.58 -5.06 -1.80
CA TYR A 358 -1.77 -4.23 -1.91
C TYR A 358 -1.75 -3.04 -0.93
N THR A 359 -1.47 -3.28 0.36
CA THR A 359 -1.65 -2.27 1.43
C THR A 359 -0.50 -1.26 1.52
N VAL A 360 0.75 -1.71 1.43
CA VAL A 360 1.92 -0.84 1.64
C VAL A 360 1.92 0.37 0.70
N PRO A 361 1.70 0.23 -0.63
CA PRO A 361 1.71 1.39 -1.51
C PRO A 361 0.49 2.30 -1.31
N LEU A 362 -0.65 1.76 -0.87
CA LEU A 362 -1.86 2.55 -0.60
C LEU A 362 -1.66 3.48 0.59
N TYR A 363 -1.04 3.00 1.68
CA TYR A 363 -0.70 3.86 2.82
C TYR A 363 0.35 4.92 2.44
N ALA A 364 1.37 4.53 1.68
CA ALA A 364 2.38 5.47 1.20
C ALA A 364 1.75 6.56 0.30
N LEU A 365 0.81 6.19 -0.58
CA LEU A 365 0.07 7.13 -1.41
C LEU A 365 -0.77 8.09 -0.57
N ILE A 366 -1.54 7.61 0.41
CA ILE A 366 -2.35 8.48 1.28
C ILE A 366 -1.45 9.50 1.98
N GLN A 367 -0.32 9.04 2.54
CA GLN A 367 0.61 9.92 3.26
C GLN A 367 1.24 10.98 2.36
N GLN A 368 1.60 10.61 1.13
CA GLN A 368 2.27 11.50 0.17
C GLN A 368 1.29 12.50 -0.48
N ARG A 369 0.11 12.05 -0.88
CA ARG A 369 -0.83 12.86 -1.69
C ARG A 369 -1.82 13.68 -0.87
N THR A 370 -1.93 13.41 0.43
CA THR A 370 -2.82 14.18 1.31
C THR A 370 -2.16 15.51 1.69
N GLN A 371 -2.94 16.58 1.65
CA GLN A 371 -2.51 17.90 2.13
C GLN A 371 -2.05 17.83 3.58
N GLU A 372 -0.91 18.44 3.88
CA GLU A 372 -0.26 18.32 5.19
C GLU A 372 -1.18 18.72 6.35
N SER A 373 -1.96 19.80 6.19
CA SER A 373 -2.91 20.33 7.18
C SER A 373 -4.12 19.43 7.50
N SER A 374 -4.25 18.31 6.79
CA SER A 374 -5.36 17.37 6.92
C SER A 374 -4.94 15.90 7.00
N ARG A 375 -3.63 15.62 6.99
CA ARG A 375 -3.07 14.27 6.91
C ARG A 375 -3.55 13.40 8.07
N SER A 376 -3.52 13.94 9.29
CA SER A 376 -3.93 13.22 10.49
C SER A 376 -5.44 12.92 10.46
N ARG A 377 -6.25 13.87 9.98
CA ARG A 377 -7.71 13.69 9.81
C ARG A 377 -8.06 12.66 8.74
N VAL A 378 -7.34 12.62 7.63
CA VAL A 378 -7.56 11.62 6.56
C VAL A 378 -7.24 10.21 7.04
N ILE A 379 -6.14 10.03 7.79
CA ILE A 379 -5.82 8.73 8.40
C ILE A 379 -6.87 8.34 9.45
N ALA A 380 -7.40 9.29 10.21
CA ALA A 380 -8.52 9.01 11.10
C ALA A 380 -9.79 8.56 10.36
N ALA A 381 -10.14 9.19 9.24
CA ALA A 381 -11.25 8.73 8.39
C ALA A 381 -11.02 7.31 7.86
N ASN A 382 -9.77 6.98 7.48
CA ASN A 382 -9.37 5.62 7.12
C ASN A 382 -9.62 4.62 8.27
N ASN A 383 -9.26 4.98 9.51
CA ASN A 383 -9.52 4.11 10.66
C ASN A 383 -11.02 3.88 10.92
N VAL A 384 -11.85 4.91 10.76
CA VAL A 384 -13.32 4.75 10.87
C VAL A 384 -13.84 3.78 9.82
N LEU A 385 -13.41 3.91 8.57
CA LEU A 385 -13.82 3.01 7.50
C LEU A 385 -13.29 1.58 7.70
N ASN A 386 -12.05 1.41 8.16
CA ASN A 386 -11.51 0.08 8.50
C ASN A 386 -12.36 -0.59 9.57
N ALA A 387 -12.72 0.14 10.65
CA ALA A 387 -13.59 -0.38 11.70
C ALA A 387 -14.97 -0.78 11.16
N LEU A 388 -15.57 0.06 10.31
CA LEU A 388 -16.86 -0.25 9.67
C LEU A 388 -16.79 -1.51 8.81
N PHE A 389 -15.72 -1.68 8.04
CA PHE A 389 -15.51 -2.83 7.17
C PHE A 389 -15.24 -4.13 7.96
N MET A 390 -14.52 -4.06 9.09
CA MET A 390 -14.36 -5.20 10.00
C MET A 390 -15.69 -5.60 10.67
N VAL A 391 -16.53 -4.65 11.07
CA VAL A 391 -17.88 -4.99 11.58
C VAL A 391 -18.75 -5.57 10.46
N GLY A 392 -18.68 -4.99 9.27
CA GLY A 392 -19.36 -5.51 8.08
C GLY A 392 -18.91 -6.93 7.72
N SER A 393 -17.64 -7.28 7.94
CA SER A 393 -17.11 -8.63 7.72
C SER A 393 -17.72 -9.66 8.67
N ALA A 394 -17.92 -9.29 9.95
CA ALA A 394 -18.58 -10.14 10.93
C ALA A 394 -20.05 -10.36 10.57
N ILE A 395 -20.78 -9.30 10.19
CA ILE A 395 -22.17 -9.40 9.71
C ILE A 395 -22.25 -10.30 8.48
N LEU A 396 -21.37 -10.07 7.49
CA LEU A 396 -21.31 -10.89 6.28
C LEU A 396 -21.11 -12.37 6.63
N SER A 397 -20.15 -12.68 7.51
CA SER A 397 -19.84 -14.05 7.93
C SER A 397 -21.02 -14.71 8.66
N ILE A 398 -21.69 -13.98 9.57
CA ILE A 398 -22.88 -14.47 10.28
C ILE A 398 -24.01 -14.76 9.30
N VAL A 399 -24.30 -13.84 8.39
CA VAL A 399 -25.36 -14.02 7.40
C VAL A 399 -25.06 -15.21 6.49
N THR A 400 -23.85 -15.32 5.95
CA THR A 400 -23.53 -16.42 5.03
C THR A 400 -23.42 -17.77 5.72
N LEU A 401 -22.75 -17.86 6.88
CA LEU A 401 -22.44 -19.14 7.52
C LEU A 401 -23.53 -19.60 8.49
N SER A 402 -24.18 -18.68 9.21
CA SER A 402 -25.17 -19.03 10.24
C SER A 402 -26.62 -18.86 9.79
N VAL A 403 -26.92 -17.91 8.89
CA VAL A 403 -28.30 -17.72 8.39
C VAL A 403 -28.54 -18.50 7.11
N LEU A 404 -27.66 -18.33 6.12
CA LEU A 404 -27.76 -19.02 4.82
C LEU A 404 -27.15 -20.44 4.83
N GLN A 405 -26.44 -20.80 5.90
CA GLN A 405 -25.82 -22.13 6.08
C GLN A 405 -24.89 -22.52 4.91
N TRP A 406 -24.17 -21.54 4.35
CA TRP A 406 -23.19 -21.79 3.29
C TRP A 406 -21.92 -22.45 3.83
N HIS A 407 -21.26 -23.22 2.98
CA HIS A 407 -19.91 -23.71 3.26
C HIS A 407 -18.89 -22.55 3.26
N ILE A 408 -17.81 -22.71 4.02
CA ILE A 408 -16.75 -21.69 4.11
C ILE A 408 -16.10 -21.45 2.74
N SER A 409 -15.98 -22.48 1.89
CA SER A 409 -15.53 -22.35 0.50
C SER A 409 -16.39 -21.37 -0.31
N SER A 410 -17.72 -21.40 -0.14
CA SER A 410 -18.62 -20.45 -0.81
C SER A 410 -18.43 -19.01 -0.33
N LEU A 411 -18.13 -18.80 0.95
CA LEU A 411 -17.77 -17.48 1.49
C LEU A 411 -16.44 -16.97 0.89
N LEU A 412 -15.42 -17.83 0.78
CA LEU A 412 -14.15 -17.48 0.15
C LEU A 412 -14.33 -17.13 -1.35
N LEU A 413 -15.17 -17.88 -2.06
CA LEU A 413 -15.51 -17.60 -3.46
C LEU A 413 -16.25 -16.26 -3.61
N LEU A 414 -17.19 -15.97 -2.71
CA LEU A 414 -17.88 -14.67 -2.66
C LEU A 414 -16.86 -13.55 -2.45
N LEU A 415 -15.91 -13.70 -1.52
CA LEU A 415 -14.86 -12.71 -1.30
C LEU A 415 -13.97 -12.51 -2.54
N ALA A 416 -13.61 -13.58 -3.26
CA ALA A 416 -12.87 -13.47 -4.51
C ALA A 416 -13.64 -12.63 -5.55
N GLY A 417 -14.93 -12.90 -5.72
CA GLY A 417 -15.82 -12.14 -6.61
C GLY A 417 -15.95 -10.67 -6.21
N LEU A 418 -16.21 -10.40 -4.93
CA LEU A 418 -16.32 -9.03 -4.42
C LEU A 418 -14.99 -8.27 -4.53
N ASN A 419 -13.85 -8.93 -4.29
CA ASN A 419 -12.54 -8.33 -4.44
C ASN A 419 -12.26 -7.93 -5.90
N LEU A 420 -12.66 -8.77 -6.85
CA LEU A 420 -12.58 -8.45 -8.27
C LEU A 420 -13.46 -7.24 -8.62
N LEU A 421 -14.72 -7.20 -8.14
CA LEU A 421 -15.64 -6.09 -8.40
C LEU A 421 -15.13 -4.76 -7.83
N ILE A 422 -14.63 -4.77 -6.59
CA ILE A 422 -14.05 -3.58 -5.95
C ILE A 422 -12.77 -3.14 -6.65
N SER A 423 -11.93 -4.08 -7.08
CA SER A 423 -10.74 -3.77 -7.87
C SER A 423 -11.10 -3.09 -9.19
N VAL A 424 -12.06 -3.62 -9.94
CA VAL A 424 -12.56 -3.00 -11.18
C VAL A 424 -13.12 -1.60 -10.90
N TYR A 425 -13.89 -1.44 -9.83
CA TYR A 425 -14.43 -0.13 -9.44
C TYR A 425 -13.31 0.88 -9.09
N ILE A 426 -12.31 0.49 -8.31
CA ILE A 426 -11.20 1.37 -7.93
C ILE A 426 -10.38 1.77 -9.17
N TYR A 427 -10.06 0.82 -10.05
CA TYR A 427 -9.18 1.07 -11.20
C TYR A 427 -9.87 1.80 -12.35
N THR A 428 -11.20 1.69 -12.47
CA THR A 428 -11.98 2.52 -13.40
C THR A 428 -12.07 3.98 -12.94
N LYS A 429 -12.08 4.21 -11.62
CA LYS A 429 -12.09 5.56 -11.02
C LYS A 429 -10.71 6.19 -10.91
N VAL A 430 -9.68 5.38 -10.71
CA VAL A 430 -8.28 5.82 -10.66
C VAL A 430 -7.46 5.06 -11.71
N PRO A 431 -7.58 5.46 -12.99
CA PRO A 431 -6.84 4.90 -14.12
C PRO A 431 -5.34 4.70 -13.93
N GLU A 432 -4.73 5.58 -13.14
CA GLU A 432 -3.28 5.59 -12.89
C GLU A 432 -2.79 4.26 -12.31
N PHE A 433 -3.56 3.60 -11.43
CA PHE A 433 -3.19 2.30 -10.87
C PHE A 433 -3.02 1.25 -11.98
N PHE A 434 -4.02 1.14 -12.86
CA PHE A 434 -3.99 0.14 -13.93
C PHE A 434 -2.92 0.46 -14.98
N LEU A 435 -2.78 1.73 -15.36
CA LEU A 435 -1.74 2.15 -16.30
C LEU A 435 -0.34 1.83 -15.77
N ARG A 436 -0.07 2.18 -14.50
CA ARG A 436 1.20 1.85 -13.83
C ARG A 436 1.42 0.35 -13.75
N PHE A 437 0.38 -0.44 -13.46
CA PHE A 437 0.46 -1.89 -13.43
C PHE A 437 0.85 -2.47 -14.80
N VAL A 438 0.20 -2.05 -15.87
CA VAL A 438 0.53 -2.48 -17.24
C VAL A 438 1.97 -2.10 -17.57
N ILE A 439 2.38 -0.86 -17.31
CA ILE A 439 3.77 -0.40 -17.54
C ILE A 439 4.75 -1.24 -16.72
N TYR A 440 4.45 -1.50 -15.45
CA TYR A 440 5.29 -2.27 -14.53
C TYR A 440 5.45 -3.72 -14.97
N ILE A 441 4.37 -4.39 -15.36
CA ILE A 441 4.42 -5.76 -15.88
C ILE A 441 5.19 -5.82 -17.19
N LEU A 442 4.99 -4.88 -18.11
CA LEU A 442 5.75 -4.84 -19.36
C LEU A 442 7.24 -4.56 -19.10
N ALA A 443 7.54 -3.69 -18.14
CA ALA A 443 8.90 -3.37 -17.71
C ALA A 443 9.60 -4.52 -16.95
N ILE A 444 8.87 -5.51 -16.43
CA ILE A 444 9.45 -6.70 -15.78
C ILE A 444 9.47 -7.88 -16.73
N CYS A 445 8.40 -8.15 -17.48
CA CYS A 445 8.27 -9.35 -18.29
C CYS A 445 9.02 -9.26 -19.62
N MET A 446 9.16 -8.06 -20.20
CA MET A 446 9.72 -7.91 -21.55
C MET A 446 11.13 -7.31 -21.57
N TYR A 447 11.52 -6.53 -20.56
CA TYR A 447 12.75 -5.74 -20.61
C TYR A 447 13.45 -5.68 -19.26
N ARG A 448 14.78 -5.60 -19.25
CA ARG A 448 15.53 -5.22 -18.05
C ARG A 448 15.77 -3.72 -18.11
N VAL A 449 14.96 -2.92 -17.41
CA VAL A 449 15.07 -1.45 -17.42
C VAL A 449 16.14 -0.98 -16.43
N ARG A 450 17.18 -0.32 -16.95
CA ARG A 450 18.17 0.44 -16.16
C ARG A 450 17.90 1.93 -16.33
N THR A 451 17.67 2.62 -15.21
CA THR A 451 17.49 4.07 -15.18
C THR A 451 18.76 4.73 -14.62
N LYS A 452 19.19 5.85 -15.20
CA LYS A 452 20.27 6.71 -14.69
C LYS A 452 19.81 8.16 -14.75
N GLY A 453 20.18 8.97 -13.75
CA GLY A 453 19.85 10.41 -13.69
C GLY A 453 18.38 10.72 -13.36
N GLU A 454 17.59 9.74 -12.96
CA GLU A 454 16.15 9.88 -12.67
C GLU A 454 15.80 10.91 -11.58
N SER A 455 16.77 11.33 -10.78
CA SER A 455 16.68 12.44 -9.82
C SER A 455 16.52 13.81 -10.47
N ASN A 456 16.86 13.91 -11.76
CA ASN A 456 16.85 15.17 -12.49
C ASN A 456 15.45 15.51 -13.01
N ILE A 457 14.53 14.54 -13.01
CA ILE A 457 13.11 14.80 -13.25
C ILE A 457 12.51 15.42 -11.99
N PRO A 458 11.97 16.64 -12.05
CA PRO A 458 11.46 17.31 -10.87
C PRO A 458 10.24 16.58 -10.32
N SER A 459 10.16 16.48 -8.99
CA SER A 459 8.99 15.91 -8.31
C SER A 459 7.77 16.85 -8.36
N GLU A 460 8.01 18.14 -8.49
CA GLU A 460 7.00 19.21 -8.54
C GLU A 460 7.39 20.29 -9.55
N GLY A 461 6.41 21.05 -10.06
CA GLY A 461 6.64 22.05 -11.09
C GLY A 461 6.62 21.51 -12.52
N ALA A 462 6.65 22.42 -13.48
CA ALA A 462 6.60 22.12 -14.90
C ALA A 462 7.98 21.89 -15.50
N ALA A 463 8.05 20.95 -16.45
CA ALA A 463 9.21 20.74 -17.29
C ALA A 463 8.81 20.01 -18.58
N VAL A 464 9.58 20.24 -19.65
CA VAL A 464 9.44 19.48 -20.89
C VAL A 464 10.50 18.38 -20.94
N ILE A 465 10.07 17.13 -21.13
CA ILE A 465 10.94 15.98 -21.33
C ILE A 465 11.14 15.78 -22.82
N VAL A 466 12.38 15.84 -23.27
CA VAL A 466 12.76 15.65 -24.69
C VAL A 466 13.54 14.36 -24.83
N ALA A 467 13.06 13.45 -25.69
CA ALA A 467 13.70 12.16 -25.88
C ALA A 467 13.81 11.74 -27.35
N ASN A 468 14.78 10.86 -27.65
CA ASN A 468 14.86 10.20 -28.95
C ASN A 468 13.75 9.16 -29.15
N HIS A 469 13.39 8.90 -30.40
CA HIS A 469 12.22 8.07 -30.75
C HIS A 469 12.59 6.79 -31.54
N VAL A 470 12.81 5.71 -30.79
CA VAL A 470 13.27 4.41 -31.26
C VAL A 470 12.12 3.42 -31.50
N SER A 471 11.06 3.45 -30.69
CA SER A 471 9.96 2.48 -30.70
C SER A 471 8.60 3.08 -30.32
N PHE A 472 7.51 2.37 -30.67
CA PHE A 472 6.15 2.78 -30.29
C PHE A 472 5.89 2.79 -28.77
N VAL A 473 6.75 2.15 -27.98
CA VAL A 473 6.60 1.99 -26.52
C VAL A 473 7.59 2.85 -25.72
N ASP A 474 8.35 3.73 -26.38
CA ASP A 474 9.36 4.60 -25.76
C ASP A 474 8.81 5.40 -24.57
N TRP A 475 7.64 6.01 -24.76
CA TRP A 475 6.93 6.80 -23.76
C TRP A 475 6.67 6.00 -22.47
N MET A 476 6.45 4.68 -22.55
CA MET A 476 6.19 3.82 -21.39
C MET A 476 7.43 3.68 -20.50
N PHE A 477 8.63 3.58 -21.09
CA PHE A 477 9.88 3.48 -20.34
C PHE A 477 10.25 4.79 -19.67
N ILE A 478 9.99 5.91 -20.34
CA ILE A 478 10.20 7.24 -19.75
C ILE A 478 9.21 7.48 -18.61
N LEU A 479 7.93 7.09 -18.77
CA LEU A 479 6.95 7.11 -17.67
C LEU A 479 7.38 6.24 -16.49
N ALA A 480 7.91 5.05 -16.74
CA ALA A 480 8.41 4.15 -15.69
C ALA A 480 9.62 4.75 -14.95
N ALA A 481 10.48 5.49 -15.64
CA ALA A 481 11.62 6.20 -15.05
C ALA A 481 11.21 7.49 -14.31
N SER A 482 10.04 8.03 -14.60
CA SER A 482 9.57 9.30 -14.04
C SER A 482 8.92 9.13 -12.66
N PRO A 483 9.23 10.00 -11.67
CA PRO A 483 8.58 9.97 -10.37
C PRO A 483 7.09 10.36 -10.42
N ARG A 484 6.64 11.04 -11.49
CA ARG A 484 5.27 11.52 -11.67
C ARG A 484 4.80 11.39 -13.13
N PRO A 485 3.48 11.41 -13.40
CA PRO A 485 2.96 11.25 -14.76
C PRO A 485 3.52 12.29 -15.74
N ILE A 486 3.70 11.88 -17.00
CA ILE A 486 4.13 12.73 -18.12
C ILE A 486 3.05 12.67 -19.21
N ARG A 487 2.59 13.82 -19.68
CA ARG A 487 1.69 13.92 -20.84
C ARG A 487 2.49 13.91 -22.12
N PHE A 488 2.46 12.80 -22.84
CA PHE A 488 3.13 12.71 -24.13
C PHE A 488 2.28 13.29 -25.26
N MET A 489 2.94 13.99 -26.18
CA MET A 489 2.34 14.33 -27.46
C MET A 489 2.29 13.07 -28.34
N VAL A 490 1.11 12.71 -28.84
CA VAL A 490 0.87 11.47 -29.58
C VAL A 490 0.22 11.79 -30.93
N PHE A 491 0.69 11.15 -32.00
CA PHE A 491 0.13 11.35 -33.33
C PHE A 491 -1.36 10.97 -33.37
N ALA A 492 -2.21 11.89 -33.85
CA ALA A 492 -3.66 11.80 -33.72
C ALA A 492 -4.27 10.47 -34.26
N PRO A 493 -3.87 9.93 -35.43
CA PRO A 493 -4.35 8.62 -35.89
C PRO A 493 -4.06 7.46 -34.93
N ILE A 494 -2.92 7.49 -34.22
CA ILE A 494 -2.59 6.48 -33.19
C ILE A 494 -3.43 6.71 -31.94
N TYR A 495 -3.59 7.98 -31.54
CA TYR A 495 -4.40 8.38 -30.39
C TYR A 495 -5.87 7.97 -30.52
N TYR A 496 -6.45 8.07 -31.72
CA TYR A 496 -7.85 7.69 -31.98
C TYR A 496 -8.04 6.23 -32.44
N SER A 497 -7.01 5.40 -32.35
CA SER A 497 -7.14 3.97 -32.68
C SER A 497 -8.06 3.25 -31.69
N PRO A 498 -9.01 2.40 -32.14
CA PRO A 498 -10.01 1.78 -31.25
C PRO A 498 -9.40 0.99 -30.08
N ALA A 499 -8.25 0.36 -30.30
CA ALA A 499 -7.57 -0.48 -29.32
C ALA A 499 -6.80 0.32 -28.24
N LEU A 500 -6.30 1.52 -28.55
CA LEU A 500 -5.41 2.28 -27.67
C LEU A 500 -5.98 3.64 -27.23
N HIS A 501 -7.10 4.07 -27.81
CA HIS A 501 -7.70 5.36 -27.48
C HIS A 501 -8.01 5.51 -25.99
N TRP A 502 -8.58 4.47 -25.38
CA TRP A 502 -8.86 4.45 -23.95
C TRP A 502 -7.59 4.62 -23.10
N LEU A 503 -6.48 4.00 -23.51
CA LEU A 503 -5.19 4.07 -22.84
C LEU A 503 -4.57 5.48 -22.92
N PHE A 504 -4.52 6.06 -24.13
CA PHE A 504 -3.98 7.41 -24.32
C PHE A 504 -4.81 8.48 -23.64
N LYS A 505 -6.14 8.32 -23.62
CA LYS A 505 -7.05 9.17 -22.85
C LYS A 505 -6.78 9.08 -21.35
N MET A 506 -6.57 7.87 -20.81
CA MET A 506 -6.20 7.67 -19.41
C MET A 506 -4.83 8.28 -19.07
N ALA A 507 -3.86 8.18 -19.98
CA ALA A 507 -2.54 8.80 -19.83
C ALA A 507 -2.55 10.33 -20.03
N LYS A 508 -3.71 10.93 -20.33
CA LYS A 508 -3.85 12.35 -20.68
C LYS A 508 -2.88 12.79 -21.79
N ALA A 509 -2.64 11.90 -22.76
CA ALA A 509 -1.80 12.20 -23.91
C ALA A 509 -2.41 13.32 -24.75
N ILE A 510 -1.57 14.14 -25.36
CA ILE A 510 -1.97 15.32 -26.15
C ILE A 510 -1.96 14.91 -27.63
N PRO A 511 -3.12 14.80 -28.30
CA PRO A 511 -3.16 14.43 -29.70
C PRO A 511 -2.62 15.55 -30.57
N ILE A 512 -1.67 15.24 -31.46
CA ILE A 512 -1.10 16.20 -32.41
C ILE A 512 -1.20 15.66 -33.84
N ASP A 513 -1.49 16.56 -34.78
CA ASP A 513 -1.45 16.31 -36.21
C ASP A 513 -0.38 17.20 -36.86
N SER A 514 -0.01 16.93 -38.10
CA SER A 514 0.93 17.79 -38.82
C SER A 514 0.30 19.17 -39.11
N GLU A 515 1.10 20.23 -38.97
CA GLU A 515 0.69 21.62 -39.22
C GLU A 515 0.08 21.79 -40.62
N LYS A 516 0.59 21.06 -41.61
CA LYS A 516 0.07 21.09 -42.99
C LYS A 516 -1.26 20.36 -43.17
N ALA A 517 -1.48 19.25 -42.48
CA ALA A 517 -2.71 18.47 -42.64
C ALA A 517 -3.88 19.06 -41.85
N ASN A 518 -3.61 19.55 -40.63
CA ASN A 518 -4.65 20.10 -39.77
C ASN A 518 -4.09 21.22 -38.87
N PRO A 519 -4.01 22.48 -39.39
CA PRO A 519 -3.48 23.62 -38.64
C PRO A 519 -4.20 23.88 -37.31
N LYS A 520 -5.53 23.64 -37.27
CA LYS A 520 -6.34 23.84 -36.06
C LYS A 520 -5.98 22.83 -34.96
N ALA A 521 -5.86 21.55 -35.33
CA ALA A 521 -5.45 20.52 -34.38
C ALA A 521 -4.01 20.73 -33.88
N PHE A 522 -3.12 21.18 -34.76
CA PHE A 522 -1.76 21.54 -34.38
C PHE A 522 -1.73 22.69 -33.36
N ALA A 523 -2.43 23.80 -33.62
CA ALA A 523 -2.52 24.92 -32.69
C ALA A 523 -3.11 24.50 -31.33
N LYS A 524 -4.21 23.72 -31.35
CA LYS A 524 -4.84 23.19 -30.14
C LYS A 524 -3.89 22.33 -29.31
N ALA A 525 -3.05 21.51 -29.93
CA ALA A 525 -2.07 20.70 -29.20
C ALA A 525 -1.06 21.58 -28.45
N PHE A 526 -0.61 22.69 -29.04
CA PHE A 526 0.27 23.65 -28.37
C PHE A 526 -0.44 24.42 -27.25
N ASP A 527 -1.74 24.73 -27.41
CA ASP A 527 -2.56 25.29 -26.32
C ASP A 527 -2.65 24.29 -25.15
N GLU A 528 -2.95 23.02 -25.42
CA GLU A 528 -3.03 21.98 -24.38
C GLU A 528 -1.68 21.73 -23.67
N VAL A 529 -0.56 21.87 -24.40
CA VAL A 529 0.79 21.84 -23.82
C VAL A 529 1.02 23.02 -22.89
N ALA A 530 0.72 24.24 -23.33
CA ALA A 530 0.88 25.45 -22.51
C ALA A 530 0.03 25.34 -21.23
N ASP A 531 -1.24 24.98 -21.35
CA ASP A 531 -2.15 24.75 -20.24
C ASP A 531 -1.63 23.69 -19.25
N ALA A 532 -1.01 22.61 -19.76
CA ALA A 532 -0.44 21.57 -18.91
C ALA A 532 0.79 22.06 -18.15
N LEU A 533 1.68 22.80 -18.82
CA LEU A 533 2.87 23.38 -18.19
C LEU A 533 2.48 24.47 -17.17
N GLU A 534 1.49 25.31 -17.45
CA GLU A 534 0.99 26.32 -16.50
C GLU A 534 0.38 25.68 -15.24
N ARG A 535 -0.25 24.51 -15.38
CA ARG A 535 -0.70 23.69 -14.23
C ARG A 535 0.44 22.98 -13.49
N GLY A 536 1.69 23.21 -13.88
CA GLY A 536 2.84 22.57 -13.26
C GLY A 536 2.97 21.09 -13.61
N GLU A 537 2.46 20.62 -14.76
CA GLU A 537 2.53 19.22 -15.24
C GLU A 537 3.82 18.96 -16.08
N LEU A 538 4.18 17.68 -16.30
CA LEU A 538 5.28 17.32 -17.22
C LEU A 538 4.72 17.03 -18.61
N VAL A 539 5.38 17.55 -19.64
CA VAL A 539 5.05 17.28 -21.05
C VAL A 539 6.20 16.55 -21.72
N GLY A 540 5.92 15.44 -22.39
CA GLY A 540 6.92 14.61 -23.08
C GLY A 540 6.83 14.74 -24.59
N ILE A 541 7.96 14.95 -25.25
CA ILE A 541 8.05 15.22 -26.69
C ILE A 541 9.18 14.41 -27.32
N PHE A 542 8.88 13.87 -28.50
CA PHE A 542 9.83 13.23 -29.40
C PHE A 542 10.09 14.15 -30.59
N PRO A 543 11.11 15.03 -30.55
CA PRO A 543 11.31 16.11 -31.52
C PRO A 543 11.67 15.62 -32.93
N GLU A 544 12.02 14.34 -33.11
CA GLU A 544 12.24 13.71 -34.43
C GLU A 544 10.95 13.73 -35.29
N GLY A 545 9.77 13.69 -34.65
CA GLY A 545 8.45 13.70 -35.31
C GLY A 545 8.12 12.42 -36.11
N LYS A 546 9.02 11.45 -36.14
CA LYS A 546 8.88 10.12 -36.73
C LYS A 546 9.79 9.14 -35.98
N LEU A 547 9.47 7.85 -36.03
CA LEU A 547 10.37 6.81 -35.52
C LEU A 547 11.60 6.71 -36.42
N THR A 548 12.77 6.46 -35.82
CA THR A 548 14.01 6.19 -36.56
C THR A 548 13.86 4.96 -37.47
N SER A 549 14.58 5.01 -38.60
CA SER A 549 14.57 3.95 -39.63
C SER A 549 15.85 3.12 -39.61
N THR A 550 16.93 3.66 -39.03
CA THR A 550 18.27 3.06 -38.99
C THR A 550 18.71 2.69 -37.57
N GLY A 551 18.09 3.29 -36.54
CA GLY A 551 18.45 3.12 -35.13
C GLY A 551 19.30 4.26 -34.58
N ASP A 552 19.75 5.15 -35.44
CA ASP A 552 20.37 6.42 -35.05
C ASP A 552 19.33 7.52 -34.88
N MET A 553 19.67 8.54 -34.10
CA MET A 553 18.79 9.67 -33.85
C MET A 553 18.69 10.55 -35.09
N ASP A 554 17.48 10.94 -35.45
CA ASP A 554 17.23 11.91 -36.53
C ASP A 554 17.33 13.36 -36.01
N MET A 555 17.27 14.32 -36.93
CA MET A 555 17.31 15.75 -36.59
C MET A 555 16.11 16.15 -35.73
N PHE A 556 16.36 16.93 -34.69
CA PHE A 556 15.33 17.46 -33.82
C PHE A 556 14.65 18.67 -34.47
N ARG A 557 13.31 18.66 -34.50
CA ARG A 557 12.54 19.78 -35.04
C ARG A 557 12.40 20.90 -34.01
N ARG A 558 12.30 22.14 -34.50
CA ARG A 558 12.11 23.38 -33.71
C ARG A 558 10.78 23.50 -32.97
N GLY A 559 10.00 22.42 -32.87
CA GLY A 559 8.72 22.42 -32.14
C GLY A 559 8.90 22.67 -30.64
N VAL A 560 10.03 22.22 -30.06
CA VAL A 560 10.36 22.45 -28.65
C VAL A 560 10.63 23.93 -28.39
N GLU A 561 11.34 24.61 -29.29
CA GLU A 561 11.61 26.06 -29.18
C GLU A 561 10.31 26.86 -29.09
N ARG A 562 9.33 26.58 -29.97
CA ARG A 562 8.01 27.24 -29.93
C ARG A 562 7.27 27.03 -28.60
N ILE A 563 7.47 25.87 -27.94
CA ILE A 563 6.84 25.58 -26.64
C ILE A 563 7.50 26.41 -25.55
N ILE A 564 8.84 26.48 -25.54
CA ILE A 564 9.60 27.21 -24.52
C ILE A 564 9.47 28.73 -24.69
N GLU A 565 9.40 29.23 -25.93
CA GLU A 565 9.08 30.63 -26.22
C GLU A 565 7.72 31.05 -25.64
N ARG A 566 6.72 30.15 -25.72
CA ARG A 566 5.37 30.41 -25.20
C ARG A 566 5.29 30.25 -23.69
N THR A 567 5.91 29.21 -23.15
CA THR A 567 5.86 28.87 -21.73
C THR A 567 7.28 28.52 -21.25
N PRO A 568 8.04 29.50 -20.73
CA PRO A 568 9.43 29.28 -20.33
C PRO A 568 9.53 28.33 -19.13
N VAL A 569 9.94 27.08 -19.39
CA VAL A 569 10.13 26.03 -18.37
C VAL A 569 11.41 25.23 -18.64
N PRO A 570 12.01 24.59 -17.62
CA PRO A 570 13.18 23.75 -17.83
C PRO A 570 12.93 22.60 -18.82
N VAL A 571 13.94 22.27 -19.60
CA VAL A 571 13.90 21.14 -20.55
C VAL A 571 14.87 20.06 -20.13
N ILE A 572 14.40 18.81 -20.06
CA ILE A 572 15.17 17.68 -19.55
C ILE A 572 15.44 16.72 -20.71
N PRO A 573 16.70 16.59 -21.16
CA PRO A 573 17.05 15.66 -22.20
C PRO A 573 17.07 14.23 -21.65
N VAL A 574 16.48 13.30 -22.40
CA VAL A 574 16.40 11.88 -22.05
C VAL A 574 16.83 11.04 -23.24
N HIS A 575 17.69 10.07 -22.98
CA HIS A 575 18.12 9.10 -23.97
C HIS A 575 17.56 7.71 -23.67
N LEU A 576 16.95 7.09 -24.69
CA LEU A 576 16.49 5.71 -24.72
C LEU A 576 17.39 4.86 -25.63
N ASP A 577 17.91 3.76 -25.08
CA ASP A 577 18.70 2.76 -25.79
C ASP A 577 18.16 1.33 -25.53
N GLY A 578 18.43 0.40 -26.44
CA GLY A 578 18.09 -1.01 -26.32
C GLY A 578 16.73 -1.44 -26.91
N LEU A 579 15.95 -0.50 -27.45
CA LEU A 579 14.64 -0.76 -28.09
C LEU A 579 14.72 -1.00 -29.60
N TRP A 580 15.86 -0.71 -30.24
CA TRP A 580 16.08 -0.92 -31.67
C TRP A 580 16.24 -2.42 -32.00
N GLY A 581 15.46 -2.94 -32.95
CA GLY A 581 15.40 -4.37 -33.27
C GLY A 581 14.39 -5.18 -32.43
N SER A 582 13.66 -4.53 -31.52
CA SER A 582 12.50 -5.12 -30.84
C SER A 582 11.27 -5.21 -31.77
N MET A 583 10.29 -6.02 -31.40
CA MET A 583 8.99 -6.17 -32.09
C MET A 583 8.19 -4.87 -32.22
N PHE A 584 8.54 -3.82 -31.47
CA PHE A 584 7.92 -2.50 -31.53
C PHE A 584 8.75 -1.45 -32.31
N SER A 585 9.87 -1.86 -32.92
CA SER A 585 10.68 -1.05 -33.83
C SER A 585 10.30 -1.32 -35.29
N ARG A 586 10.51 -0.35 -36.19
CA ARG A 586 10.21 -0.51 -37.63
C ARG A 586 10.99 -1.63 -38.33
N LYS A 587 12.04 -2.16 -37.70
CA LYS A 587 12.90 -3.22 -38.25
C LYS A 587 12.29 -4.63 -38.14
N ALA A 588 11.38 -4.88 -37.21
CA ALA A 588 10.84 -6.21 -36.95
C ALA A 588 9.55 -6.49 -37.73
N LYS A 589 9.52 -7.58 -38.51
CA LYS A 589 8.26 -8.26 -38.85
C LYS A 589 7.63 -8.73 -37.54
N TRP A 590 6.31 -8.68 -37.40
CA TRP A 590 5.56 -9.22 -36.26
C TRP A 590 5.95 -10.69 -36.01
N GLN A 591 6.96 -10.91 -35.15
CA GLN A 591 7.45 -12.22 -34.73
C GLN A 591 7.38 -12.24 -33.21
N LEU A 592 6.86 -13.35 -32.66
CA LEU A 592 6.82 -13.58 -31.23
C LEU A 592 8.24 -13.49 -30.64
N PRO A 593 8.42 -12.86 -29.47
CA PRO A 593 9.73 -12.58 -28.93
C PRO A 593 10.45 -13.89 -28.62
N ARG A 594 11.69 -14.04 -29.10
CA ARG A 594 12.64 -14.93 -28.42
C ARG A 594 12.86 -14.31 -27.04
N LEU A 595 12.56 -15.03 -25.96
CA LEU A 595 12.70 -14.65 -24.54
C LEU A 595 14.16 -14.34 -24.09
N LYS A 596 14.94 -13.64 -24.90
CA LYS A 596 16.20 -13.02 -24.48
C LYS A 596 15.92 -11.56 -24.16
N TRP A 597 15.74 -11.29 -22.87
CA TRP A 597 15.65 -9.98 -22.22
C TRP A 597 16.52 -8.92 -22.90
N SER A 598 15.93 -8.03 -23.70
CA SER A 598 16.66 -6.87 -24.18
C SER A 598 16.78 -5.86 -23.04
N LEU A 599 18.01 -5.48 -22.71
CA LEU A 599 18.28 -4.43 -21.72
C LEU A 599 17.88 -3.09 -22.36
N VAL A 600 16.92 -2.38 -21.73
CA VAL A 600 16.51 -1.02 -22.08
C VAL A 600 17.14 -0.07 -21.07
N SER A 601 17.84 0.95 -21.54
CA SER A 601 18.41 1.97 -20.68
C SER A 601 17.74 3.31 -20.91
N VAL A 602 17.29 3.93 -19.83
CA VAL A 602 16.76 5.30 -19.81
C VAL A 602 17.77 6.16 -19.06
N SER A 603 18.39 7.09 -19.77
CA SER A 603 19.37 8.02 -19.19
C SER A 603 18.80 9.43 -19.22
N VAL A 604 18.66 10.04 -18.06
CA VAL A 604 18.13 11.39 -17.89
C VAL A 604 19.30 12.35 -17.64
N GLY A 605 19.37 13.43 -18.42
CA GLY A 605 20.38 14.48 -18.27
C GLY A 605 20.01 15.54 -17.24
N GLU A 606 20.88 16.52 -17.05
CA GLU A 606 20.60 17.68 -16.21
C GLU A 606 19.54 18.60 -16.88
N PRO A 607 18.67 19.28 -16.11
CA PRO A 607 17.73 20.24 -16.66
C PRO A 607 18.45 21.42 -17.31
N LEU A 608 18.05 21.77 -18.53
CA LEU A 608 18.48 22.97 -19.25
C LEU A 608 17.55 24.13 -18.88
N ALA A 609 18.12 25.30 -18.65
CA ALA A 609 17.36 26.52 -18.44
C ALA A 609 16.65 26.94 -19.75
N PRO A 610 15.46 27.57 -19.69
CA PRO A 610 14.69 27.96 -20.88
C PRO A 610 15.51 28.72 -21.93
N GLU A 611 16.44 29.57 -21.48
CA GLU A 611 17.27 30.45 -22.32
C GLU A 611 18.34 29.68 -23.10
N GLN A 612 18.64 28.44 -22.70
CA GLN A 612 19.65 27.56 -23.29
C GLN A 612 19.03 26.51 -24.22
N VAL A 613 17.73 26.63 -24.52
CA VAL A 613 17.03 25.61 -25.30
C VAL A 613 17.10 25.93 -26.79
N SER A 614 17.85 25.12 -27.54
CA SER A 614 17.75 25.03 -28.99
C SER A 614 17.59 23.56 -29.42
N ALA A 615 16.97 23.31 -30.58
CA ALA A 615 16.81 21.95 -31.09
C ALA A 615 18.16 21.24 -31.30
N ASP A 616 19.17 21.98 -31.78
CA ASP A 616 20.52 21.45 -32.03
C ASP A 616 21.24 21.12 -30.72
N GLU A 617 21.16 22.00 -29.71
CA GLU A 617 21.74 21.76 -28.39
C GLU A 617 21.08 20.57 -27.70
N LEU A 618 19.75 20.45 -27.77
CA LEU A 618 19.04 19.28 -27.23
C LEU A 618 19.47 17.98 -27.93
N HIS A 619 19.66 18.01 -29.24
CA HIS A 619 20.14 16.85 -30.00
C HIS A 619 21.56 16.46 -29.54
N GLU A 620 22.46 17.43 -29.33
CA GLU A 620 23.80 17.20 -28.80
C GLU A 620 23.77 16.64 -27.37
N GLN A 621 22.95 17.19 -26.49
CA GLN A 621 22.81 16.70 -25.11
C GLN A 621 22.32 15.26 -25.06
N VAL A 622 21.30 14.89 -25.85
CA VAL A 622 20.81 13.50 -25.94
C VAL A 622 21.89 12.60 -26.56
N SER A 623 22.67 13.09 -27.52
CA SER A 623 23.81 12.34 -28.11
C SER A 623 24.93 12.08 -27.10
N ASN A 624 25.22 13.06 -26.25
CA ASN A 624 26.19 12.93 -25.18
C ASN A 624 25.74 11.91 -24.13
N LEU A 625 24.43 11.85 -23.83
CA LEU A 625 23.87 10.80 -22.98
C LEU A 625 24.02 9.40 -23.62
N LYS A 626 23.84 9.26 -24.94
CA LYS A 626 24.14 8.02 -25.69
C LYS A 626 25.61 7.62 -25.52
N ALA A 627 26.55 8.52 -25.75
CA ALA A 627 27.97 8.23 -25.62
C ALA A 627 28.38 7.82 -24.20
N ARG A 628 27.82 8.48 -23.17
CA ARG A 628 28.14 8.19 -21.75
C ARG A 628 27.56 6.87 -21.25
N TYR A 629 26.43 6.41 -21.80
CA TYR A 629 25.65 5.34 -21.19
C TYR A 629 25.30 4.16 -22.12
N SER A 630 25.71 4.17 -23.39
CA SER A 630 25.54 3.03 -24.29
C SER A 630 26.40 1.83 -23.87
N LYS A 631 25.98 0.63 -24.28
CA LYS A 631 26.47 -0.70 -23.84
C LYS A 631 27.98 -0.98 -23.99
N ASN A 632 28.76 -0.10 -24.63
CA ASN A 632 30.17 -0.36 -24.94
C ASN A 632 31.18 0.33 -24.00
N THR A 633 30.74 0.97 -22.91
CA THR A 633 31.64 1.75 -22.04
C THR A 633 31.75 1.30 -20.57
N GLN A 634 31.21 0.14 -20.19
CA GLN A 634 31.49 -0.51 -18.89
C GLN A 634 31.45 -2.03 -18.97
#